data_AF-A0A7S1E4R1-F1
#
_entry.id   AF-A0A7S1E4R1-F1
#
_cell.length_a   1.000
_cell.length_b   1.000
_cell.length_c   1.000
_cell.angle_alpha   90.00
_cell.angle_beta   90.00
_cell.angle_gamma   90.00
#
_symmetry.space_group_name_H-M   'P 1'
#
loop_
_entity.id
_entity.type
_entity.pdbx_description
1 polymer ?
#
loop_
_entity_poly.entity_id
_entity_poly.type
_entity_poly.pdbx_seq_one_letter_code
_entity_poly.pdbx_strand_id
1 'polypeptide(L)'
;LALIAEPAFDAILMDLQMPDIDGFEATQRILARRPDALIIAMTANAMASDREACLAAGMRDHVAKPVDLEQMVHCLRRHIVHLEPRQRAASAAPTAEPTPLDRSAALRRLGGREALY
;
A
#
# COMPACT_ATOMS: atom_id res chain seq x y z
N LEU A 1 0.37 12.35 -0.65
CA LEU A 1 -0.58 12.16 -1.78
C LEU A 1 0.08 12.05 -3.17
N ALA A 2 1.41 12.19 -3.30
CA ALA A 2 2.10 12.19 -4.60
C ALA A 2 2.17 10.84 -5.34
N LEU A 3 1.76 9.73 -4.71
CA LEU A 3 1.87 8.38 -5.29
C LEU A 3 0.63 7.94 -6.11
N ILE A 4 -0.47 8.69 -6.16
CA ILE A 4 -1.63 8.33 -7.02
C ILE A 4 -1.35 8.62 -8.52
N ALA A 5 -0.07 8.63 -8.90
CA ALA A 5 0.36 8.74 -10.29
C ALA A 5 0.21 7.39 -10.98
N GLU A 6 -0.03 7.41 -12.29
CA GLU A 6 -0.08 6.20 -13.09
C GLU A 6 1.28 5.48 -13.13
N PRO A 7 1.32 4.14 -13.14
CA PRO A 7 0.18 3.23 -13.26
C PRO A 7 -0.66 3.09 -11.98
N ALA A 8 -1.95 2.87 -12.17
CA ALA A 8 -2.91 2.69 -11.10
C ALA A 8 -2.57 1.46 -10.23
N PHE A 9 -2.46 1.65 -8.91
CA PHE A 9 -2.31 0.53 -7.99
C PHE A 9 -3.56 -0.36 -7.93
N ASP A 10 -3.31 -1.64 -7.67
CA ASP A 10 -4.30 -2.70 -7.51
C ASP A 10 -4.89 -2.75 -6.10
N ALA A 11 -4.09 -2.37 -5.11
CA ALA A 11 -4.51 -2.19 -3.72
C ALA A 11 -3.64 -1.13 -3.03
N ILE A 12 -4.18 -0.48 -2.01
CA ILE A 12 -3.52 0.51 -1.17
C ILE A 12 -3.61 0.03 0.28
N LEU A 13 -2.47 -0.13 0.93
CA LEU A 13 -2.41 -0.27 2.38
C LEU A 13 -2.33 1.12 2.99
N MET A 14 -3.31 1.48 3.82
CA MET A 14 -3.46 2.83 4.38
C MET A 14 -3.20 2.82 5.89
N ASP A 15 -2.16 3.53 6.32
CA ASP A 15 -1.94 3.77 7.74
C ASP A 15 -2.98 4.74 8.32
N LEU A 16 -3.69 4.34 9.38
CA LEU A 16 -4.63 5.23 10.08
C LEU A 16 -3.94 6.22 11.02
N GLN A 17 -2.72 5.93 11.46
CA GLN A 17 -2.01 6.76 12.44
C GLN A 17 -0.85 7.47 11.76
N MET A 18 -1.15 8.60 11.13
CA MET A 18 -0.19 9.45 10.43
C MET A 18 -0.10 10.83 11.10
N PRO A 19 1.11 11.45 11.16
CA PRO A 19 1.33 12.68 11.91
C PRO A 19 0.71 13.95 11.27
N ASP A 20 0.61 14.00 9.94
CA ASP A 20 0.21 15.23 9.22
C ASP A 20 -1.25 15.22 8.75
N ILE A 21 -1.69 14.12 8.14
CA ILE A 21 -3.04 13.92 7.63
C ILE A 21 -3.48 12.56 8.10
N ASP A 22 -4.64 12.48 8.74
CA ASP A 22 -5.23 11.24 9.20
C ASP A 22 -5.56 10.28 8.04
N GLY A 23 -5.45 8.98 8.28
CA GLY A 23 -5.64 7.95 7.25
C GLY A 23 -7.07 7.90 6.69
N PHE A 24 -8.07 8.30 7.48
CA PHE A 24 -9.44 8.42 7.00
C PHE A 24 -9.57 9.56 5.98
N GLU A 25 -9.02 10.73 6.29
CA GLU A 25 -8.99 11.87 5.37
C GLU A 25 -8.23 11.55 4.08
N ALA A 26 -7.09 10.86 4.19
CA ALA A 26 -6.34 10.39 3.03
C ALA A 26 -7.17 9.45 2.15
N THR A 27 -7.93 8.53 2.77
CA THR A 27 -8.83 7.60 2.08
C THR A 27 -9.93 8.34 1.34
N GLN A 28 -10.59 9.31 1.98
CA GLN A 28 -11.62 10.11 1.32
C GLN A 28 -11.09 10.84 0.09
N ARG A 29 -9.89 11.43 0.19
CA ARG A 29 -9.24 12.11 -0.95
C ARG A 29 -8.88 11.16 -2.09
N ILE A 30 -8.50 9.93 -1.78
CA ILE A 30 -8.23 8.90 -2.80
C ILE A 30 -9.53 8.51 -3.49
N LEU A 31 -10.57 8.15 -2.72
CA LEU A 31 -11.87 7.70 -3.25
C LEU A 31 -12.58 8.79 -4.06
N ALA A 32 -12.43 10.06 -3.70
CA ALA A 32 -12.97 11.17 -4.50
C ALA A 32 -12.38 11.24 -5.92
N ARG A 33 -11.15 10.73 -6.13
CA ARG A 33 -10.48 10.69 -7.43
C ARG A 33 -10.55 9.31 -8.10
N ARG A 34 -10.61 8.25 -7.29
CA ARG A 34 -10.57 6.83 -7.68
C ARG A 34 -11.59 6.06 -6.82
N PRO A 35 -12.89 6.15 -7.12
CA PRO A 35 -13.94 5.52 -6.31
C PRO A 35 -13.85 3.99 -6.27
N ASP A 36 -13.14 3.40 -7.23
CA ASP A 36 -12.90 1.98 -7.38
C ASP A 36 -11.64 1.47 -6.64
N ALA A 37 -10.87 2.37 -6.01
CA ALA A 37 -9.63 2.00 -5.34
C ALA A 37 -9.88 1.02 -4.19
N LEU A 38 -9.16 -0.10 -4.20
CA LEU A 38 -9.14 -1.04 -3.09
C LEU A 38 -8.20 -0.51 -2.00
N ILE A 39 -8.78 -0.01 -0.90
CA ILE A 39 -8.03 0.50 0.25
C ILE A 39 -8.24 -0.44 1.45
N ILE A 40 -7.13 -0.90 2.04
CA ILE A 40 -7.10 -1.74 3.23
C ILE A 40 -6.40 -0.96 4.34
N ALA A 41 -7.08 -0.76 5.47
CA ALA A 41 -6.56 -0.02 6.60
C ALA A 41 -5.46 -0.78 7.32
N MET A 42 -4.51 -0.07 7.90
CA MET A 42 -3.54 -0.56 8.86
C MET A 42 -3.77 0.16 10.18
N THR A 43 -4.26 -0.60 11.16
CA THR A 43 -4.72 -0.05 12.45
C THR A 43 -3.86 -0.57 13.60
N ALA A 44 -3.58 0.26 14.59
CA ALA A 44 -2.96 -0.19 15.84
C ALA A 44 -3.92 -1.01 16.72
N ASN A 45 -5.22 -0.94 16.46
CA ASN A 45 -6.26 -1.54 17.27
C ASN A 45 -7.29 -2.23 16.34
N ALA A 46 -7.57 -3.51 16.59
CA ALA A 46 -8.47 -4.32 15.76
C ALA A 46 -9.86 -4.46 16.41
N MET A 47 -10.31 -3.43 17.13
CA MET A 47 -11.61 -3.46 17.78
C MET A 47 -12.74 -3.36 16.74
N ALA A 48 -13.92 -3.88 17.08
CA ALA A 48 -15.08 -3.85 16.20
C ALA A 48 -15.47 -2.42 15.77
N SER A 49 -15.31 -1.44 16.66
CA SER A 49 -15.52 -0.01 16.38
C SER A 49 -14.62 0.53 15.28
N ASP A 50 -13.35 0.08 15.25
CA ASP A 50 -12.37 0.54 14.26
C ASP A 50 -12.71 -0.02 12.88
N ARG A 51 -13.23 -1.25 12.84
CA ARG A 51 -13.72 -1.87 11.60
C ARG A 51 -14.93 -1.11 11.03
N GLU A 52 -15.89 -0.74 11.87
CA GLU A 52 -17.06 0.04 11.43
C GLU A 52 -16.64 1.41 10.87
N ALA A 53 -15.71 2.10 11.54
CA ALA A 53 -15.16 3.37 11.09
C ALA A 53 -14.43 3.22 9.73
N CYS A 54 -13.62 2.17 9.55
CA CYS A 54 -12.95 1.88 8.28
C CYS A 54 -13.94 1.67 7.14
N LEU A 55 -14.97 0.85 7.37
CA LEU A 55 -16.02 0.59 6.39
C LEU A 55 -16.80 1.85 6.03
N ALA A 56 -17.16 2.67 7.03
CA ALA A 56 -17.85 3.94 6.82
C ALA A 56 -17.02 4.93 5.99
N ALA A 57 -15.69 4.87 6.12
CA ALA A 57 -14.77 5.67 5.31
C ALA A 57 -14.52 5.11 3.89
N GLY A 58 -15.17 4.00 3.52
CA GLY A 58 -15.03 3.38 2.20
C GLY A 58 -13.81 2.46 2.05
N MET A 59 -13.15 2.09 3.15
CA MET A 59 -12.11 1.07 3.14
C MET A 59 -12.75 -0.32 3.11
N ARG A 60 -12.09 -1.28 2.45
CA ARG A 60 -12.65 -2.63 2.26
C ARG A 60 -12.37 -3.56 3.43
N ASP A 61 -11.22 -3.41 4.07
CA ASP A 61 -10.81 -4.25 5.20
C ASP A 61 -9.72 -3.56 6.03
N HIS A 62 -9.23 -4.24 7.06
CA HIS A 62 -8.14 -3.77 7.90
C HIS A 62 -7.13 -4.88 8.24
N VAL A 63 -5.92 -4.48 8.58
CA VAL A 63 -4.84 -5.31 9.10
C VAL A 63 -4.32 -4.66 10.38
N ALA A 64 -4.17 -5.46 11.44
CA ALA A 64 -3.65 -4.97 12.70
C ALA A 64 -2.13 -4.72 12.62
N LYS A 65 -1.65 -3.74 13.40
CA LYS A 65 -0.24 -3.50 13.67
C LYS A 65 0.14 -4.13 15.01
N PRO A 66 1.35 -4.71 15.18
CA PRO A 66 2.36 -4.90 14.15
C PRO A 66 1.89 -5.84 13.04
N VAL A 67 2.29 -5.57 11.80
CA VAL A 67 1.78 -6.29 10.63
C VAL A 67 2.27 -7.73 10.64
N ASP A 68 1.33 -8.66 10.72
CA ASP A 68 1.54 -10.06 10.40
C ASP A 68 1.47 -10.24 8.87
N LEU A 69 2.59 -10.66 8.27
CA LEU A 69 2.72 -10.83 6.83
C LEU A 69 1.74 -11.89 6.28
N GLU A 70 1.50 -12.97 7.02
CA GLU A 70 0.61 -14.03 6.58
C GLU A 70 -0.85 -13.52 6.56
N GLN A 71 -1.26 -12.83 7.62
CA GLN A 71 -2.59 -12.21 7.68
C GLN A 71 -2.77 -11.14 6.61
N MET A 72 -1.76 -10.29 6.39
CA MET A 72 -1.78 -9.28 5.34
C MET A 72 -1.91 -9.92 3.95
N VAL A 73 -1.12 -10.95 3.65
CA VAL A 73 -1.19 -11.67 2.37
C VAL A 73 -2.54 -12.35 2.20
N HIS A 74 -3.10 -12.94 3.26
CA HIS A 74 -4.43 -13.53 3.22
C HIS A 74 -5.52 -12.47 2.93
N CYS A 75 -5.43 -11.31 3.60
CA CYS A 75 -6.34 -10.19 3.37
C CYS A 75 -6.26 -9.69 1.92
N LEU A 76 -5.05 -9.45 1.42
CA LEU A 76 -4.84 -9.03 0.03
C LEU A 76 -5.39 -10.06 -0.96
N ARG A 77 -5.07 -11.34 -0.77
CA ARG A 77 -5.56 -12.43 -1.64
C ARG A 77 -7.08 -12.53 -1.67
N ARG A 78 -7.76 -12.24 -0.55
CA ARG A 78 -9.23 -12.23 -0.48
C ARG A 78 -9.85 -11.15 -1.36
N HIS A 79 -9.18 -10.01 -1.50
CA HIS A 79 -9.74 -8.84 -2.18
C HIS A 79 -9.24 -8.64 -3.62
N ILE A 80 -8.11 -9.27 -3.98
CA ILE A 80 -7.44 -9.13 -5.28
C ILE A 80 -7.84 -10.24 -6.29
N VAL A 81 -8.61 -11.25 -5.87
CA VAL A 81 -8.93 -12.49 -6.64
C VAL A 81 -9.54 -12.29 -8.05
N HIS A 82 -10.00 -11.10 -8.40
CA HIS A 82 -10.65 -10.80 -9.69
C HIS A 82 -10.05 -9.61 -10.44
N LEU A 83 -8.80 -9.24 -10.14
CA LEU A 83 -8.08 -8.38 -11.08
C LEU A 83 -7.74 -9.25 -12.28
N GLU A 84 -8.66 -9.28 -13.26
CA GLU A 84 -8.30 -9.54 -14.65
C GLU A 84 -6.95 -8.86 -14.87
N PRO A 85 -5.91 -9.57 -15.34
CA PRO A 85 -4.61 -8.97 -15.53
C PRO A 85 -4.85 -7.72 -16.36
N ARG A 86 -4.67 -6.53 -15.74
CA ARG A 86 -4.73 -5.24 -16.45
C ARG A 86 -3.84 -5.46 -17.64
N GLN A 87 -4.43 -5.67 -18.83
CA GLN A 87 -3.68 -6.03 -20.02
C GLN A 87 -2.67 -4.93 -20.23
N ARG A 88 -1.42 -5.13 -19.81
CA ARG A 88 -0.16 -4.72 -20.44
C ARG A 88 -0.19 -3.39 -21.23
N ALA A 89 -0.94 -2.41 -20.76
CA ALA A 89 -1.23 -1.13 -21.40
C ALA A 89 -1.35 -0.14 -20.23
N ALA A 90 -0.29 0.55 -19.84
CA ALA A 90 0.46 1.40 -20.72
C ALA A 90 1.95 1.06 -20.79
N SER A 91 2.40 0.79 -22.01
CA SER A 91 3.77 0.85 -22.50
C SER A 91 4.80 -0.06 -21.82
N ALA A 92 5.52 -0.80 -22.66
CA ALA A 92 6.83 -1.35 -22.32
C ALA A 92 7.67 -0.29 -21.58
N ALA A 93 7.90 -0.50 -20.28
CA ALA A 93 9.18 -0.12 -19.72
C ALA A 93 10.21 -1.02 -20.43
N PRO A 94 11.32 -0.48 -20.97
CA PRO A 94 12.35 -1.32 -21.54
C PRO A 94 12.78 -2.29 -20.45
N THR A 95 12.81 -3.57 -20.80
CA THR A 95 13.38 -4.65 -20.00
C THR A 95 14.72 -4.17 -19.46
N ALA A 96 14.73 -3.69 -18.21
CA ALA A 96 15.96 -3.53 -17.48
C ALA A 96 16.41 -4.95 -17.20
N GLU A 97 17.35 -5.43 -18.01
CA GLU A 97 18.15 -6.60 -17.68
C GLU A 97 18.57 -6.51 -16.21
N PRO A 98 18.62 -7.62 -15.47
CA PRO A 98 19.01 -7.60 -14.07
C PRO A 98 20.47 -7.14 -14.00
N THR A 99 20.68 -5.84 -13.87
CA THR A 99 22.01 -5.29 -13.58
C THR A 99 22.41 -5.86 -12.23
N PRO A 100 23.62 -6.41 -12.09
CA PRO A 100 24.10 -6.91 -10.80
C PRO A 100 23.89 -5.82 -9.75
N LEU A 101 23.25 -6.19 -8.64
CA LEU A 101 22.91 -5.27 -7.55
C LEU A 101 24.19 -4.55 -7.09
N ASP A 102 24.35 -3.30 -7.49
CA ASP A 102 25.47 -2.46 -7.05
C ASP A 102 25.26 -2.12 -5.57
N ARG A 103 25.95 -2.90 -4.74
CA ARG A 103 25.93 -2.81 -3.28
C ARG A 103 26.21 -1.40 -2.77
N SER A 104 27.06 -0.64 -3.49
CA SER A 104 27.43 0.72 -3.12
C SER A 104 26.28 1.72 -3.38
N ALA A 105 25.48 1.50 -4.43
CA ALA A 105 24.32 2.32 -4.74
C ALA A 105 23.15 2.01 -3.80
N ALA A 106 22.99 0.73 -3.40
CA ALA A 106 22.00 0.33 -2.41
C ALA A 106 22.29 0.93 -1.03
N LEU A 107 23.55 0.90 -0.58
CA LEU A 107 23.98 1.46 0.71
C LEU A 107 23.82 2.99 0.79
N ARG A 108 24.10 3.70 -0.32
CA ARG A 108 23.87 5.16 -0.41
C ARG A 108 22.40 5.55 -0.26
N ARG A 109 21.48 4.74 -0.79
CA ARG A 109 20.02 4.96 -0.69
C ARG A 109 19.47 4.66 0.71
N LEU A 110 20.10 3.74 1.44
CA LEU A 110 19.72 3.37 2.81
C LEU A 110 20.38 4.25 3.88
N GLY A 111 20.96 5.39 3.50
CA GLY A 111 21.50 6.35 4.46
C GLY A 111 22.84 5.97 5.08
N GLY A 112 23.62 5.09 4.42
CA GLY A 112 25.06 4.97 4.65
C GLY A 112 25.52 4.59 6.06
N ARG A 113 24.75 3.80 6.83
CA ARG A 113 25.21 3.30 8.13
C ARG A 113 25.87 1.92 8.02
N GLU A 114 27.11 1.91 7.52
CA GLU A 114 28.09 0.84 7.78
C GLU A 114 28.70 1.02 9.19
N ALA A 115 27.89 0.83 10.23
CA ALA A 115 28.38 0.78 11.60
C ALA A 115 27.65 -0.31 12.38
N LEU A 116 27.95 -1.55 12.01
CA LEU A 116 27.93 -2.71 12.89
C LEU A 116 29.21 -3.50 12.56
N TYR A 117 30.25 -3.29 13.37
CA TYR A 117 31.23 -4.34 13.63
C TYR A 117 30.54 -5.42 14.46
#